data_AF-A0A086YYH9-F1
#
_entry.id   AF-A0A086YYH9-F1
#
_cell.length_a   1.000
_cell.length_b   1.000
_cell.length_c   1.000
_cell.angle_alpha   90.00
_cell.angle_beta   90.00
_cell.angle_gamma   90.00
#
_symmetry.space_group_name_H-M   'P 1'
#
loop_
_entity.id
_entity.type
_entity.pdbx_description
1 polymer ?
#
loop_
_entity_poly.entity_id
_entity_poly.type
_entity_poly.pdbx_seq_one_letter_code
_entity_poly.pdbx_strand_id
1 'polypeptide(L)'
;MSHVLGATEDPGILDQPKGLRDPGTAVGGLWAGSFVLQGERSFWNVARPERPVVIQLTGEPYSRLVLGVANPRALVDRINAALPAWL
;
A
#
# COMPACT_ATOMS: atom_id res chain seq x y z
N MET A 1 -15.06 7.58 -3.31
CA MET A 1 -14.02 6.60 -3.72
C MET A 1 -13.80 6.69 -5.23
N SER A 2 -13.48 7.87 -5.76
CA SER A 2 -13.22 8.07 -7.21
C SER A 2 -11.78 7.80 -7.61
N HIS A 3 -10.86 7.81 -6.64
CA HIS A 3 -9.41 7.68 -6.84
C HIS A 3 -8.85 6.33 -6.37
N VAL A 4 -9.69 5.44 -5.85
CA VAL A 4 -9.28 4.09 -5.42
C VAL A 4 -9.69 3.11 -6.51
N LEU A 5 -8.73 2.32 -6.99
CA LEU A 5 -8.97 1.29 -8.01
C LEU A 5 -9.27 -0.08 -7.39
N GLY A 6 -8.79 -0.33 -6.17
CA GLY A 6 -8.91 -1.64 -5.51
C GLY A 6 -7.96 -1.78 -4.33
N ALA A 7 -8.18 -2.82 -3.54
CA ALA A 7 -7.28 -3.25 -2.49
C ALA A 7 -7.00 -4.76 -2.56
N THR A 8 -5.79 -5.17 -2.22
CA THR A 8 -5.36 -6.57 -2.14
C THR A 8 -4.52 -6.84 -0.90
N GLU A 9 -4.58 -8.05 -0.35
CA GLU A 9 -3.53 -8.53 0.55
C GLU A 9 -2.32 -8.91 -0.30
N ASP A 10 -1.14 -8.38 0.01
CA ASP A 10 0.11 -8.75 -0.68
C ASP A 10 1.26 -8.91 0.32
N PRO A 11 1.38 -10.09 0.96
CA PRO A 11 2.51 -10.39 1.86
C PRO A 11 3.87 -10.33 1.16
N GLY A 12 3.92 -10.67 -0.14
CA GLY A 12 5.16 -10.73 -0.91
C GLY A 12 5.76 -9.35 -1.19
N ILE A 13 4.97 -8.28 -1.11
CA ILE A 13 5.45 -6.91 -1.37
C ILE A 13 6.56 -6.48 -0.40
N LEU A 14 6.61 -7.05 0.81
CA LEU A 14 7.66 -6.72 1.78
C LEU A 14 9.06 -7.15 1.31
N ASP A 15 9.13 -8.18 0.46
CA ASP A 15 10.37 -8.72 -0.09
C ASP A 15 10.76 -8.08 -1.43
N GLN A 16 9.86 -7.27 -2.02
CA GLN A 16 10.12 -6.55 -3.26
C GLN A 16 10.97 -5.29 -3.03
N PRO A 17 11.75 -4.86 -4.05
CA PRO A 17 12.41 -3.56 -4.04
C PRO A 17 11.38 -2.45 -3.83
N LYS A 18 11.69 -1.50 -2.95
CA LYS A 18 10.81 -0.36 -2.67
C LYS A 18 11.17 0.86 -3.51
N GLY A 19 12.39 0.88 -4.05
CA GLY A 19 12.94 2.00 -4.80
C GLY A 19 13.63 3.03 -3.91
N LEU A 20 13.78 4.24 -4.43
CA LEU A 20 14.41 5.36 -3.75
C LEU A 20 13.49 5.90 -2.66
N ARG A 21 14.03 6.04 -1.46
CA ARG A 21 13.28 6.49 -0.29
C ARG A 21 13.46 8.00 -0.12
N ASP A 22 12.35 8.72 0.01
CA ASP A 22 12.37 10.10 0.50
C ASP A 22 12.79 10.13 1.99
N PRO A 23 13.20 11.28 2.56
CA PRO A 23 13.51 11.36 3.99
C PRO A 23 12.37 10.78 4.86
N GLY A 24 12.70 9.95 5.87
CA GLY A 24 11.68 9.28 6.70
C GLY A 24 12.24 8.20 7.64
N THR A 25 11.39 7.30 8.15
CA THR A 25 11.77 6.21 9.07
C THR A 25 11.80 4.85 8.36
N ALA A 26 12.96 4.18 8.40
CA ALA A 26 13.12 2.80 7.96
C ALA A 26 14.10 2.08 8.90
N VAL A 27 13.57 1.41 9.92
CA VAL A 27 14.37 0.78 11.00
C VAL A 27 13.75 -0.55 11.37
N GLY A 28 14.56 -1.60 11.53
CA GLY A 28 14.11 -2.86 12.14
C GLY A 28 12.95 -3.56 11.42
N GLY A 29 12.79 -3.37 10.11
CA GLY A 29 11.68 -3.94 9.34
C GLY A 29 10.37 -3.12 9.41
N LEU A 30 10.40 -1.92 9.99
CA LEU A 30 9.37 -0.89 9.85
C LEU A 30 9.69 0.00 8.65
N TRP A 31 8.70 0.25 7.80
CA TRP A 31 8.74 1.24 6.73
C TRP A 31 7.61 2.25 6.93
N ALA A 32 7.98 3.50 7.18
CA ALA A 32 7.08 4.63 7.30
C ALA A 32 7.59 5.79 6.44
N GLY A 33 6.97 6.01 5.29
CA GLY A 33 7.32 7.09 4.37
C GLY A 33 7.09 6.79 2.90
N SER A 34 7.66 7.64 2.06
CA SER A 34 7.45 7.62 0.61
C SER A 34 8.62 6.97 -0.13
N PHE A 35 8.29 6.15 -1.11
CA PHE A 35 9.25 5.41 -1.92
C PHE A 35 8.90 5.54 -3.40
N VAL A 36 9.91 5.74 -4.24
CA VAL A 36 9.76 5.89 -5.70
C VAL A 36 10.50 4.76 -6.41
N LEU A 37 9.76 3.95 -7.14
CA LEU A 37 10.29 2.87 -7.97
C LEU A 37 9.76 3.02 -9.39
N GLN A 38 10.66 3.06 -10.38
CA GLN A 38 10.28 3.15 -11.81
C GLN A 38 9.33 4.33 -12.12
N GLY A 39 9.51 5.47 -11.43
CA GLY A 39 8.67 6.66 -11.61
C GLY A 39 7.34 6.62 -10.86
N GLU A 40 6.97 5.48 -10.27
CA GLU A 40 5.79 5.37 -9.42
C GLU A 40 6.13 5.65 -7.95
N ARG A 41 5.31 6.49 -7.32
CA ARG A 41 5.45 6.84 -5.91
C ARG A 41 4.47 6.04 -5.06
N SER A 42 4.97 5.40 -4.02
CA SER A 42 4.20 4.60 -3.07
C SER A 42 4.39 5.13 -1.64
N PHE A 43 3.32 5.11 -0.86
CA PHE A 43 3.40 5.38 0.58
C PHE A 43 3.40 4.07 1.34
N TRP A 44 4.34 3.90 2.25
CA TRP A 44 4.49 2.72 3.09
C TRP A 44 4.26 3.10 4.55
N ASN A 45 3.43 2.33 5.24
CA ASN A 45 3.31 2.33 6.69
C ASN A 45 3.01 0.91 7.16
N VAL A 46 4.07 0.12 7.32
CA VAL A 46 3.99 -1.33 7.59
C VAL A 46 5.26 -1.81 8.28
N ALA A 47 5.13 -2.80 9.15
CA ALA A 47 6.24 -3.47 9.81
C ALA A 47 6.25 -4.97 9.51
N ARG A 48 7.41 -5.63 9.55
CA ARG A 48 7.46 -7.10 9.67
C ARG A 48 7.01 -7.51 11.08
N PRO A 49 6.31 -8.64 11.25
CA PRO A 49 5.89 -9.62 10.23
C PRO A 49 4.44 -9.41 9.72
N GLU A 50 3.96 -8.17 9.58
CA GLU A 50 2.57 -7.91 9.19
C GLU A 50 2.23 -8.42 7.77
N ARG A 51 0.93 -8.63 7.51
CA ARG A 51 0.39 -8.96 6.19
C ARG A 51 -0.15 -7.66 5.56
N PRO A 52 0.57 -7.06 4.60
CA PRO A 52 0.22 -5.74 4.10
C PRO A 52 -1.02 -5.77 3.23
N VAL A 53 -1.80 -4.70 3.30
CA VAL A 53 -2.82 -4.36 2.30
C VAL A 53 -2.24 -3.33 1.35
N VAL A 54 -2.32 -3.61 0.06
CA VAL A 54 -1.96 -2.70 -1.03
C VAL A 54 -3.23 -2.08 -1.57
N ILE A 55 -3.33 -0.76 -1.52
CA ILE A 55 -4.45 0.00 -2.10
C ILE A 55 -3.92 0.71 -3.34
N GLN A 56 -4.50 0.41 -4.50
CA GLN A 56 -4.14 1.04 -5.77
C GLN A 56 -4.95 2.33 -5.95
N LEU A 57 -4.26 3.38 -6.40
CA LEU A 57 -4.81 4.73 -6.57
C LEU A 57 -4.70 5.21 -8.01
N THR A 58 -5.55 6.17 -8.37
CA THR A 58 -5.52 6.85 -9.67
C THR A 58 -5.75 8.36 -9.51
N GLY A 59 -5.07 9.16 -10.32
CA GLY A 59 -5.17 10.63 -10.26
C GLY A 59 -4.59 11.26 -9.00
N GLU A 60 -3.79 10.50 -8.23
CA GLU A 60 -3.17 10.94 -6.98
C GLU A 60 -1.64 10.96 -7.12
N PRO A 61 -0.91 11.75 -6.30
CA PRO A 61 0.56 11.74 -6.30
C PRO A 61 1.16 10.38 -5.95
N TYR A 62 0.42 9.54 -5.24
CA TYR A 62 0.79 8.15 -4.94
C TYR A 62 0.04 7.21 -5.87
N SER A 63 0.73 6.25 -6.48
CA SER A 63 0.10 5.16 -7.23
C SER A 63 -0.45 4.08 -6.31
N ARG A 64 0.14 3.90 -5.12
CA ARG A 64 -0.33 2.92 -4.13
C ARG A 64 -0.02 3.28 -2.68
N LEU A 65 -0.82 2.75 -1.78
CA LEU A 65 -0.58 2.71 -0.33
C LEU A 65 -0.27 1.27 0.09
N VAL A 66 0.78 1.05 0.87
CA VAL A 66 1.18 -0.26 1.42
C VAL A 66 1.08 -0.18 2.94
N LEU A 67 0.04 -0.81 3.50
CA LEU A 67 -0.36 -0.60 4.89
C LEU A 67 -0.36 -1.89 5.71
N GLY A 68 0.28 -1.84 6.87
CA GLY A 68 0.10 -2.81 7.94
C GLY A 68 -1.19 -2.56 8.70
N VAL A 69 -2.03 -3.58 8.84
CA VAL A 69 -3.34 -3.46 9.51
C VAL A 69 -3.69 -4.72 10.30
N ALA A 70 -4.49 -4.55 11.36
CA ALA A 70 -4.85 -5.65 12.27
C ALA A 70 -5.71 -6.74 11.59
N ASN A 71 -6.62 -6.36 10.69
CA ASN A 71 -7.46 -7.31 9.95
C ASN A 71 -7.41 -6.98 8.45
N PRO A 72 -6.40 -7.50 7.73
CA PRO A 72 -6.17 -7.14 6.33
C PRO A 72 -7.31 -7.59 5.42
N ARG A 73 -7.84 -8.79 5.67
CA ARG A 73 -8.97 -9.33 4.90
C ARG A 73 -10.21 -8.45 5.01
N ALA A 74 -10.61 -8.10 6.23
CA ALA A 74 -11.79 -7.27 6.45
C ALA A 74 -11.64 -5.86 5.83
N LEU A 75 -10.42 -5.30 5.83
CA LEU A 75 -10.18 -4.01 5.19
C LEU A 75 -10.30 -4.11 3.67
N VAL A 76 -9.70 -5.13 3.06
CA VAL A 76 -9.79 -5.39 1.61
C VAL A 76 -11.25 -5.56 1.19
N ASP A 77 -12.00 -6.41 1.89
CA ASP A 77 -13.41 -6.66 1.61
C ASP A 77 -14.23 -5.37 1.72
N ARG A 78 -13.99 -4.55 2.76
CA ARG A 78 -14.68 -3.26 2.95
C ARG A 78 -14.36 -2.25 1.86
N ILE A 79 -13.09 -2.14 1.45
CA ILE A 79 -12.70 -1.20 0.37
C ILE A 79 -13.36 -1.64 -0.93
N ASN A 80 -13.22 -2.91 -1.31
CA ASN A 80 -13.72 -3.39 -2.59
C ASN A 80 -15.26 -3.40 -2.65
N ALA A 81 -15.95 -3.65 -1.53
CA ALA A 81 -17.41 -3.56 -1.47
C ALA A 81 -17.97 -2.14 -1.64
N ALA A 82 -17.15 -1.11 -1.40
CA ALA A 82 -17.53 0.29 -1.57
C ALA A 82 -17.10 0.85 -2.94
N LEU A 83 -16.45 0.04 -3.79
CA LEU A 83 -16.19 0.37 -5.18
C LEU A 83 -17.44 0.10 -6.04
N PRO A 84 -17.65 0.87 -7.11
CA PRO A 84 -18.73 0.60 -8.04
C PRO A 84 -18.54 -0.76 -8.74
N ALA A 85 -19.64 -1.48 -8.97
CA ALA A 85 -19.65 -2.86 -9.47
C ALA A 85 -19.12 -3.09 -10.91
N TRP A 86 -18.50 -2.09 -11.53
CA TRP A 86 -17.92 -2.15 -12.88
C TRP A 86 -16.39 -1.96 -12.89
N LEU A 87 -15.76 -2.00 -11.71
CA LEU A 87 -14.33 -2.24 -11.49
C LEU A 87 -14.14 -3.67 -10.97
#